data_AF-A0A6C0DDG9-F1
#
_entry.id   AF-A0A6C0DDG9-F1
#
_cell.length_a   1.000
_cell.length_b   1.000
_cell.length_c   1.000
_cell.angle_alpha   90.00
_cell.angle_beta   90.00
_cell.angle_gamma   90.00
#
_symmetry.space_group_name_H-M   'P 1'
#
loop_
_entity.id
_entity.type
_entity.pdbx_description
1 polymer ?
#
loop_
_entity_poly.entity_id
_entity_poly.type
_entity_poly.pdbx_seq_one_letter_code
_entity_poly.pdbx_strand_id
1 'polypeptide(L)'
;MSAFYPGAGTDLTPAVLFPEIKTWYYMDSQPRSEHGDTVVLYRPKFLNQLDQAMQRCGFKMKEVENHFLTYFSSETGQTIYYETSTNFPTAWDPVKHEGSTLVLCGYDMESSGPIPLSFFSSYSHILTDNLTVDDIWKKNILPTHTLSRMNYPTDKSYEYWDSEKETSENIRKYVSVERDIKW
;
A
#
# COMPACT_ATOMS: atom_id res chain seq x y z
N MET A 1 -13.88 -1.16 -8.58
CA MET A 1 -12.48 -0.74 -8.72
C MET A 1 -11.67 -1.43 -7.64
N SER A 2 -10.53 -2.02 -8.00
CA SER A 2 -9.64 -2.72 -7.07
C SER A 2 -8.22 -2.21 -7.21
N ALA A 3 -7.45 -2.32 -6.12
CA ALA A 3 -6.06 -1.91 -6.08
C ALA A 3 -5.15 -2.99 -5.48
N PHE A 4 -3.95 -3.11 -6.02
CA PHE A 4 -2.89 -3.94 -5.48
C PHE A 4 -1.79 -3.07 -4.87
N TYR A 5 -1.45 -3.31 -3.60
CA TYR A 5 -0.42 -2.58 -2.88
C TYR A 5 0.66 -3.53 -2.33
N PRO A 6 1.72 -3.81 -3.12
CA PRO A 6 2.89 -4.54 -2.64
C PRO A 6 3.70 -3.68 -1.67
N GLY A 7 4.13 -4.28 -0.57
CA GLY A 7 4.94 -3.61 0.45
C GLY A 7 4.13 -2.67 1.36
N ALA A 8 2.83 -2.92 1.52
CA ALA A 8 1.94 -2.03 2.27
C ALA A 8 2.34 -1.87 3.74
N GLY A 9 2.87 -2.92 4.38
CA GLY A 9 3.22 -2.88 5.80
C GLY A 9 2.02 -2.44 6.66
N THR A 10 2.18 -1.37 7.44
CA THR A 10 1.06 -0.78 8.20
C THR A 10 0.44 0.43 7.51
N ASP A 11 0.86 0.78 6.29
CA ASP A 11 0.39 1.98 5.60
C ASP A 11 -1.06 1.82 5.11
N LEU A 12 -1.92 2.74 5.54
CA LEU A 12 -3.33 2.81 5.18
C LEU A 12 -3.68 4.09 4.41
N THR A 13 -2.69 4.94 4.12
CA THR A 13 -2.89 6.21 3.43
C THR A 13 -3.65 6.03 2.11
N PRO A 14 -3.30 5.07 1.21
CA PRO A 14 -4.06 4.87 -0.02
C PRO A 14 -5.53 4.52 0.23
N ALA A 15 -5.81 3.55 1.12
CA ALA A 15 -7.18 3.15 1.42
C ALA A 15 -8.03 4.29 1.97
N VAL A 16 -7.43 5.15 2.81
CA VAL A 16 -8.10 6.29 3.45
C VAL A 16 -8.40 7.42 2.46
N LEU A 17 -7.47 7.72 1.54
CA LEU A 17 -7.60 8.81 0.58
C LEU A 17 -8.43 8.45 -0.66
N PHE A 18 -8.57 7.16 -0.98
CA PHE A 18 -9.30 6.66 -2.15
C PHE A 18 -10.50 5.77 -1.75
N PRO A 19 -11.52 6.32 -1.07
CA PRO A 19 -12.70 5.55 -0.63
C PRO A 19 -13.53 4.97 -1.78
N GLU A 20 -13.34 5.43 -3.01
CA GLU A 20 -13.95 4.90 -4.23
C GLU A 20 -13.44 3.49 -4.60
N ILE A 21 -12.22 3.13 -4.20
CA ILE A 21 -11.65 1.79 -4.42
C ILE A 21 -12.21 0.87 -3.33
N LYS A 22 -13.04 -0.09 -3.72
CA LYS A 22 -13.79 -0.94 -2.78
C LYS A 22 -13.05 -2.21 -2.36
N THR A 23 -12.09 -2.64 -3.15
CA THR A 23 -11.32 -3.85 -2.87
C THR A 23 -9.83 -3.54 -2.93
N TRP A 24 -9.11 -3.86 -1.86
CA TRP A 24 -7.67 -3.69 -1.78
C TRP A 24 -7.00 -5.03 -1.52
N TYR A 25 -5.94 -5.31 -2.27
CA TYR A 25 -5.06 -6.44 -2.07
C TYR A 25 -3.73 -5.92 -1.55
N TYR A 26 -3.56 -6.02 -0.24
CA TYR A 26 -2.36 -5.60 0.47
C TYR A 26 -1.44 -6.81 0.64
N MET A 27 -0.15 -6.55 0.51
CA MET A 27 0.86 -7.59 0.68
C MET A 27 2.05 -7.01 1.45
N ASP A 28 2.41 -7.63 2.57
CA ASP A 28 3.70 -7.37 3.22
C ASP A 28 4.79 -8.09 2.44
N SER A 29 5.63 -7.33 1.73
CA SER A 29 6.72 -7.87 0.91
C SER A 29 7.94 -8.27 1.73
N GLN A 30 7.89 -8.13 3.06
CA GLN A 30 8.92 -8.56 4.00
C GLN A 30 8.54 -9.93 4.60
N PRO A 31 8.95 -11.05 3.99
CA PRO A 31 8.62 -12.37 4.51
C PRO A 31 9.17 -12.54 5.93
N ARG A 32 8.41 -13.21 6.81
CA ARG A 32 8.82 -13.49 8.20
C ARG A 32 9.06 -12.24 9.05
N SER A 33 8.44 -11.09 8.76
CA SER A 33 8.54 -9.89 9.60
C SER A 33 8.22 -10.18 11.09
N GLU A 34 7.31 -11.12 11.38
CA GLU A 34 7.00 -11.53 12.77
C GLU A 34 7.89 -12.67 13.33
N HIS A 35 8.54 -13.47 12.47
CA HIS A 35 9.20 -14.74 12.84
C HIS A 35 10.56 -15.01 12.15
N GLY A 36 11.24 -13.98 11.65
CA GLY A 36 12.45 -14.12 10.84
C GLY A 36 13.70 -14.48 11.63
N ASP A 37 14.39 -15.54 11.21
CA ASP A 37 15.67 -16.05 11.74
C ASP A 37 16.90 -15.13 11.50
N THR A 38 16.70 -13.93 10.94
CA THR A 38 17.81 -13.01 10.66
C THR A 38 17.60 -11.70 11.42
N VAL A 39 18.56 -11.37 12.27
CA VAL A 39 18.61 -10.26 13.24
C VAL A 39 18.29 -8.87 12.65
N VAL A 40 18.21 -8.74 11.32
CA VAL A 40 18.06 -7.47 10.60
C VAL A 40 16.59 -7.11 10.28
N LEU A 41 15.65 -8.08 10.26
CA LEU A 41 14.26 -7.85 9.80
C LEU A 41 13.17 -8.28 10.80
N TYR A 42 13.54 -8.52 12.06
CA TYR A 42 12.60 -8.90 13.10
C TYR A 42 11.72 -7.71 13.52
N ARG A 43 10.43 -7.75 13.16
CA ARG A 43 9.37 -6.80 13.55
C ARG A 43 8.44 -7.48 14.56
N PRO A 44 8.86 -7.63 15.83
CA PRO A 44 8.01 -8.21 16.85
C PRO A 44 6.75 -7.36 16.98
N LYS A 45 5.58 -8.01 17.03
CA LYS A 45 4.25 -7.37 17.16
C LYS A 45 3.74 -6.69 15.88
N PHE A 46 4.27 -7.01 14.70
CA PHE A 46 3.75 -6.46 13.44
C PHE A 46 2.24 -6.64 13.29
N LEU A 47 1.70 -7.85 13.53
CA LEU A 47 0.26 -8.09 13.42
C LEU A 47 -0.57 -7.23 14.36
N ASN A 48 -0.09 -7.02 15.60
CA ASN A 48 -0.76 -6.14 16.55
C ASN A 48 -0.72 -4.67 16.09
N GLN A 49 0.41 -4.21 15.53
CA GLN A 49 0.53 -2.86 14.97
C GLN A 49 -0.39 -2.68 13.75
N LEU A 50 -0.46 -3.69 12.88
CA LEU A 50 -1.33 -3.71 11.72
C LEU A 50 -2.81 -3.63 12.14
N ASP A 51 -3.24 -4.48 13.08
CA ASP A 51 -4.61 -4.46 13.58
C ASP A 51 -4.97 -3.12 14.25
N GLN A 52 -4.06 -2.56 15.05
CA GLN A 52 -4.24 -1.23 15.64
C GLN A 52 -4.39 -0.14 14.56
N ALA A 53 -3.54 -0.14 13.53
CA ALA A 53 -3.63 0.82 12.43
C ALA A 53 -4.96 0.68 11.68
N MET A 54 -5.36 -0.55 11.35
CA MET A 54 -6.62 -0.86 10.67
C MET A 54 -7.82 -0.34 11.47
N GLN A 55 -7.87 -0.62 12.77
CA GLN A 55 -8.94 -0.16 13.66
C GLN A 55 -9.00 1.36 13.76
N ARG A 56 -7.84 2.03 13.88
CA ARG A 56 -7.76 3.50 13.90
C ARG A 56 -8.25 4.13 12.59
N CYS A 57 -8.16 3.39 11.48
CA CYS A 57 -8.69 3.82 10.18
C CYS A 57 -10.14 3.35 9.92
N GLY A 58 -10.83 2.78 10.91
CA GLY A 58 -12.23 2.38 10.79
C GLY A 58 -12.44 1.00 10.15
N PHE A 59 -11.39 0.21 10.00
CA PHE A 59 -11.47 -1.16 9.52
C PHE A 59 -11.55 -2.15 10.68
N LYS A 60 -12.41 -3.16 10.55
CA LYS A 60 -12.55 -4.25 11.51
C LYS A 60 -12.17 -5.56 10.86
N MET A 61 -11.38 -6.36 11.56
CA MET A 61 -11.03 -7.71 11.11
C MET A 61 -12.28 -8.59 11.05
N LYS A 62 -12.44 -9.32 9.94
CA LYS A 62 -13.55 -10.25 9.69
C LYS A 62 -13.11 -11.71 9.72
N GLU A 63 -11.93 -12.01 9.19
CA GLU A 63 -11.45 -13.37 8.98
C GLU A 63 -9.94 -13.46 9.05
N VAL A 64 -9.44 -14.60 9.53
CA VAL A 64 -8.04 -14.96 9.62
C VAL A 64 -7.89 -16.39 9.09
N GLU A 65 -7.11 -16.55 8.04
CA GLU A 65 -6.72 -17.84 7.49
C GLU A 65 -5.22 -17.78 7.20
N ASN A 66 -4.39 -18.64 7.81
CA ASN A 66 -2.93 -18.73 7.63
C ASN A 66 -2.26 -17.68 6.73
N HIS A 67 -1.68 -16.63 7.32
CA HIS A 67 -1.02 -15.49 6.65
C HIS A 67 -1.93 -14.56 5.82
N PHE A 68 -3.24 -14.81 5.77
CA PHE A 68 -4.25 -13.96 5.17
C PHE A 68 -5.18 -13.38 6.23
N LEU A 69 -5.34 -12.05 6.19
CA LEU A 69 -6.25 -11.31 7.05
C LEU A 69 -7.25 -10.55 6.18
N THR A 70 -8.52 -10.57 6.56
CA THR A 70 -9.54 -9.77 5.87
C THR A 70 -10.06 -8.69 6.81
N TYR A 71 -9.97 -7.43 6.37
CA TYR A 71 -10.46 -6.26 7.08
C TYR A 71 -11.58 -5.57 6.29
N PHE A 72 -12.56 -5.01 6.99
CA PHE A 72 -13.69 -4.33 6.37
C PHE A 72 -14.08 -3.04 7.10
N SER A 73 -14.35 -1.98 6.34
CA SER A 73 -14.92 -0.74 6.85
C SER A 73 -16.40 -0.63 6.47
N SER A 74 -17.27 -0.55 7.48
CA SER A 74 -18.71 -0.32 7.26
C SER A 74 -19.04 1.10 6.80
N GLU A 75 -18.15 2.06 7.06
CA GLU A 75 -18.32 3.47 6.69
C GLU A 75 -18.09 3.66 5.20
N THR A 76 -16.98 3.12 4.67
CA THR A 76 -16.61 3.30 3.26
C THR A 76 -17.05 2.14 2.37
N GLY A 77 -17.44 1.00 2.95
CA GLY A 77 -17.76 -0.24 2.24
C GLY A 77 -16.53 -0.91 1.62
N GLN A 78 -15.32 -0.54 2.07
CA GLN A 78 -14.07 -1.09 1.57
C GLN A 78 -13.70 -2.40 2.27
N THR A 79 -13.11 -3.32 1.51
CA THR A 79 -12.50 -4.56 2.01
C THR A 79 -11.02 -4.56 1.67
N ILE A 80 -10.18 -4.91 2.65
CA ILE A 80 -8.74 -5.12 2.48
C ILE A 80 -8.44 -6.60 2.73
N TYR A 81 -7.92 -7.27 1.71
CA TYR A 81 -7.32 -8.59 1.80
C TYR A 81 -5.82 -8.41 2.00
N TYR A 82 -5.30 -8.84 3.14
CA TYR A 82 -3.93 -8.57 3.56
C TYR A 82 -3.13 -9.88 3.67
N GLU A 83 -2.04 -9.99 2.91
CA GLU A 83 -1.08 -11.09 3.00
C GLU A 83 0.13 -10.69 3.86
N THR A 84 0.39 -11.42 4.95
CA THR A 84 1.35 -11.00 5.98
C THR A 84 2.76 -11.56 5.83
N SER A 85 3.01 -12.48 4.89
CA SER A 85 4.33 -13.09 4.75
C SER A 85 4.56 -13.58 3.32
N THR A 86 4.87 -12.64 2.44
CA THR A 86 4.92 -12.92 1.02
C THR A 86 6.13 -12.24 0.38
N ASN A 87 6.84 -12.93 -0.53
CA ASN A 87 7.98 -12.37 -1.24
C ASN A 87 7.56 -11.74 -2.57
N PHE A 88 7.76 -10.43 -2.72
CA PHE A 88 7.63 -9.76 -4.01
C PHE A 88 8.93 -9.87 -4.83
N PRO A 89 8.89 -10.06 -6.16
CA PRO A 89 7.72 -10.25 -7.03
C PRO A 89 7.25 -11.70 -7.15
N THR A 90 7.89 -12.67 -6.50
CA THR A 90 7.60 -14.11 -6.65
C THR A 90 6.15 -14.49 -6.37
N ALA A 91 5.49 -13.76 -5.49
CA ALA A 91 4.10 -14.00 -5.14
C ALA A 91 3.09 -13.15 -5.89
N TRP A 92 3.55 -12.32 -6.83
CA TRP A 92 2.64 -11.67 -7.74
C TRP A 92 2.01 -12.72 -8.65
N ASP A 93 0.79 -13.10 -8.30
CA ASP A 93 -0.13 -13.81 -9.17
C ASP A 93 -1.06 -12.78 -9.83
N PRO A 94 -0.92 -12.52 -11.14
CA PRO A 94 -1.75 -11.55 -11.84
C PRO A 94 -3.23 -11.92 -11.86
N VAL A 95 -3.58 -13.20 -11.70
CA VAL A 95 -4.99 -13.65 -11.61
C VAL A 95 -5.56 -13.30 -10.23
N LYS A 96 -4.76 -13.45 -9.19
CA LYS A 96 -5.15 -13.16 -7.80
C LYS A 96 -5.22 -11.67 -7.50
N HIS A 97 -4.35 -10.88 -8.13
CA HIS A 97 -4.17 -9.46 -7.88
C HIS A 97 -4.57 -8.59 -9.09
N GLU A 98 -5.42 -9.12 -9.97
CA GLU A 98 -5.96 -8.37 -11.11
C GLU A 98 -6.68 -7.13 -10.59
N GLY A 99 -6.19 -5.96 -10.98
CA GLY A 99 -6.64 -4.70 -10.43
C GLY A 99 -6.65 -3.60 -11.47
N SER A 100 -7.52 -2.62 -11.27
CA SER A 100 -7.49 -1.40 -12.07
C SER A 100 -6.33 -0.48 -11.68
N THR A 101 -5.86 -0.61 -10.43
CA THR A 101 -4.92 0.31 -9.79
C THR A 101 -3.75 -0.42 -9.15
N LEU A 102 -2.54 0.06 -9.38
CA LEU A 102 -1.33 -0.38 -8.71
C LEU A 102 -0.86 0.71 -7.74
N VAL A 103 -0.45 0.34 -6.53
CA VAL A 103 0.06 1.27 -5.52
C VAL A 103 1.54 0.99 -5.28
N LEU A 104 2.39 1.99 -5.47
CA LEU A 104 3.83 1.90 -5.25
C LEU A 104 4.27 3.08 -4.40
N CYS A 105 3.81 3.10 -3.15
CA CYS A 105 4.20 4.09 -2.16
C CYS A 105 5.24 3.46 -1.24
N GLY A 106 6.38 4.14 -1.04
CA GLY A 106 7.56 3.62 -0.35
C GLY A 106 8.32 2.54 -1.10
N TYR A 107 8.02 2.31 -2.38
CA TYR A 107 8.63 1.22 -3.15
C TYR A 107 9.94 1.68 -3.78
N ASP A 108 11.07 1.13 -3.31
CA ASP A 108 12.39 1.40 -3.90
C ASP A 108 12.63 0.51 -5.13
N MET A 109 12.40 1.08 -6.32
CA MET A 109 12.64 0.41 -7.60
C MET A 109 14.13 0.12 -7.89
N GLU A 110 15.07 0.87 -7.30
CA GLU A 110 16.50 0.64 -7.50
C GLU A 110 16.96 -0.61 -6.74
N SER A 111 16.53 -0.73 -5.48
CA SER A 111 16.92 -1.84 -4.60
C SER A 111 16.09 -3.11 -4.82
N SER A 112 14.86 -3.01 -5.32
CA SER A 112 13.95 -4.16 -5.44
C SER A 112 14.12 -4.99 -6.73
N GLY A 113 15.04 -4.58 -7.60
CA GLY A 113 15.29 -5.22 -8.89
C GLY A 113 14.23 -4.90 -9.96
N PRO A 114 14.44 -5.35 -11.21
CA PRO A 114 13.57 -4.99 -12.32
C PRO A 114 12.21 -5.69 -12.21
N ILE A 115 11.16 -4.95 -11.84
CA ILE A 115 9.78 -5.38 -12.09
C ILE A 115 9.56 -5.40 -13.61
N PRO A 116 9.05 -6.50 -14.21
CA PRO A 116 8.80 -6.57 -15.64
C PRO A 116 7.83 -5.49 -16.12
N LEU A 117 8.05 -4.89 -17.30
CA LEU A 117 7.10 -3.92 -17.88
C LEU A 117 5.69 -4.49 -18.04
N SER A 118 5.58 -5.81 -18.28
CA SER A 118 4.32 -6.51 -18.35
C SER A 118 3.49 -6.43 -17.06
N PHE A 119 4.15 -6.29 -15.91
CA PHE A 119 3.48 -6.07 -14.62
C PHE A 119 2.68 -4.78 -14.64
N PHE A 120 3.34 -3.67 -15.01
CA PHE A 120 2.71 -2.36 -15.03
C PHE A 120 1.57 -2.32 -16.04
N SER A 121 1.75 -2.93 -17.21
CA SER A 121 0.73 -2.96 -18.26
C SER A 121 -0.59 -3.64 -17.87
N SER A 122 -0.60 -4.43 -16.79
CA SER A 122 -1.82 -5.04 -16.25
C SER A 122 -2.70 -4.04 -15.48
N TYR A 123 -2.22 -2.83 -15.23
CA TYR A 123 -2.92 -1.81 -14.45
C TYR A 123 -3.20 -0.57 -15.29
N SER A 124 -4.33 0.08 -15.06
CA SER A 124 -4.74 1.28 -15.80
C SER A 124 -4.35 2.59 -15.11
N HIS A 125 -4.14 2.51 -13.79
CA HIS A 125 -3.87 3.62 -12.91
C HIS A 125 -2.77 3.24 -11.93
N ILE A 126 -1.85 4.14 -11.66
CA ILE A 126 -0.83 3.98 -10.64
C ILE A 126 -0.99 5.06 -9.58
N LEU A 127 -0.89 4.66 -8.32
CA LEU A 127 -0.78 5.54 -7.15
C LEU A 127 0.65 5.47 -6.64
N THR A 128 1.26 6.62 -6.39
CA THR A 128 2.61 6.72 -5.81
C THR A 128 2.65 7.83 -4.76
N ASP A 129 3.78 7.96 -4.08
CA ASP A 129 4.08 9.05 -3.18
C ASP A 129 5.23 9.93 -3.70
N ASN A 130 5.45 11.07 -3.05
CA ASN A 130 6.58 11.96 -3.35
C ASN A 130 7.94 11.48 -2.81
N LEU A 131 8.01 10.29 -2.20
CA LEU A 131 9.23 9.71 -1.62
C LEU A 131 9.80 8.59 -2.52
N THR A 132 8.98 8.01 -3.37
CA THR A 132 9.32 6.99 -4.36
C THR A 132 10.20 7.63 -5.46
N VAL A 133 11.42 7.11 -5.63
CA VAL A 133 12.48 7.74 -6.44
C VAL A 133 12.09 7.90 -7.92
N ASP A 134 12.21 9.12 -8.44
CA ASP A 134 11.56 9.62 -9.66
C ASP A 134 12.23 9.19 -11.00
N ASP A 135 13.51 8.82 -11.01
CA ASP A 135 14.30 8.80 -12.25
C ASP A 135 14.00 7.61 -13.19
N ILE A 136 13.68 6.45 -12.63
CA ILE A 136 13.31 5.25 -13.42
C ILE A 136 11.85 5.32 -13.89
N TRP A 137 10.99 5.98 -13.11
CA TRP A 137 9.55 6.16 -13.35
C TRP A 137 9.25 6.98 -14.61
N LYS A 138 9.92 8.13 -14.75
CA LYS A 138 9.65 9.10 -15.81
C LYS A 138 9.83 8.55 -17.22
N LYS A 139 10.74 7.60 -17.40
CA LYS A 139 11.09 7.09 -18.74
C LYS A 139 10.21 5.92 -19.20
N ASN A 140 9.70 5.10 -18.28
CA ASN A 140 9.15 3.79 -18.64
C ASN A 140 7.67 3.58 -18.26
N ILE A 141 7.15 4.34 -17.29
CA ILE A 141 5.84 4.06 -16.68
C ILE A 141 4.86 5.23 -16.92
N LEU A 142 5.29 6.47 -16.69
CA LEU A 142 4.44 7.67 -16.82
C LEU A 142 3.75 7.86 -18.19
N PRO A 143 4.39 7.55 -19.33
CA PRO A 143 3.79 7.84 -20.64
C PRO A 143 2.54 7.01 -20.99
N THR A 144 2.27 5.93 -20.26
CA THR A 144 1.24 4.94 -20.65
C THR A 144 0.15 4.73 -19.60
N HIS A 145 0.25 5.37 -18.44
CA HIS A 145 -0.66 5.16 -17.31
C HIS A 145 -1.24 6.48 -16.80
N THR A 146 -2.42 6.42 -16.19
CA THR A 146 -2.88 7.53 -15.33
C THR A 146 -2.09 7.48 -14.03
N LEU A 147 -1.66 8.62 -13.49
CA LEU A 147 -0.95 8.70 -12.22
C LEU A 147 -1.70 9.60 -11.23
N SER A 148 -1.80 9.15 -9.98
CA SER A 148 -2.02 10.07 -8.86
C SER A 148 -0.84 9.99 -7.89
N ARG A 149 -0.35 11.15 -7.47
CA ARG A 149 0.72 11.29 -6.49
C ARG A 149 0.15 11.76 -5.15
N MET A 150 0.41 11.01 -4.10
CA MET A 150 0.17 11.43 -2.72
C MET A 150 1.37 12.23 -2.22
N ASN A 151 1.12 13.47 -1.81
CA ASN A 151 2.16 14.37 -1.36
C ASN A 151 2.19 14.39 0.17
N TYR A 152 3.22 13.75 0.74
CA TYR A 152 3.49 13.76 2.18
C TYR A 152 4.29 15.02 2.56
N PRO A 153 4.13 15.54 3.79
CA PRO A 153 4.92 16.65 4.31
C PRO A 153 6.43 16.37 4.26
N THR A 154 7.21 17.36 3.79
CA THR A 154 8.66 17.23 3.57
C THR A 154 9.50 17.37 4.84
N ASP A 155 8.92 17.80 5.95
CA ASP A 155 9.58 18.08 7.23
C ASP A 155 9.73 16.84 8.13
N LYS A 156 9.51 15.63 7.58
CA LYS A 156 9.59 14.33 8.30
C LYS A 156 8.64 14.24 9.49
N SER A 157 7.55 15.01 9.51
CA SER A 157 6.47 14.85 10.49
C SER A 157 5.67 13.57 10.19
N TYR A 158 6.29 12.40 10.31
CA TYR A 158 5.59 11.10 10.37
C TYR A 158 4.82 10.93 11.68
N GLU A 159 4.75 11.98 12.51
CA GLU A 159 4.08 12.05 13.82
C GLU A 159 2.56 11.76 13.75
N TYR A 160 1.96 11.63 12.57
CA TYR A 160 0.54 11.24 12.44
C TYR A 160 0.28 9.76 12.79
N TRP A 161 1.31 8.92 12.95
CA TRP A 161 1.18 7.56 13.48
C TRP A 161 1.04 7.51 15.01
N ASP A 162 1.45 8.58 15.71
CA ASP A 162 1.59 8.60 17.16
C ASP A 162 0.34 9.09 17.91
N SER A 163 -0.70 9.59 17.23
CA SER A 163 -1.95 10.01 17.87
C SER A 163 -3.06 8.96 17.78
N GLU A 164 -3.60 8.56 18.93
CA GLU A 164 -4.54 7.44 19.08
C GLU A 164 -5.97 7.67 18.56
N LYS A 165 -6.35 8.87 18.12
CA LYS A 165 -7.77 9.20 17.83
C LYS A 165 -8.07 9.81 16.46
N GLU A 166 -7.07 10.09 15.64
CA GLU A 166 -7.26 10.93 14.45
C GLU A 166 -6.63 10.35 13.16
N THR A 167 -6.26 9.07 13.10
CA THR A 167 -5.41 8.57 11.99
C THR A 167 -5.99 8.82 10.59
N SER A 168 -7.26 8.48 10.33
CA SER A 168 -7.88 8.77 9.03
C SER A 168 -8.10 10.26 8.77
N GLU A 169 -8.50 11.03 9.79
CA GLU A 169 -8.74 12.46 9.67
C GLU A 169 -7.43 13.22 9.42
N ASN A 170 -6.36 12.84 10.12
CA ASN A 170 -5.02 13.40 9.96
C ASN A 170 -4.44 13.06 8.59
N ILE A 171 -4.58 11.82 8.12
CA ILE A 171 -4.21 11.47 6.75
C ILE A 171 -4.89 12.42 5.76
N ARG A 172 -6.21 12.61 5.87
CA ARG A 172 -6.98 13.50 4.97
C ARG A 172 -6.64 14.97 5.13
N LYS A 173 -6.17 15.39 6.30
CA LYS A 173 -5.79 16.77 6.59
C LYS A 173 -4.41 17.13 6.04
N TYR A 174 -3.45 16.19 6.12
CA TYR A 174 -2.04 16.48 5.84
C TYR A 174 -1.52 15.90 4.53
N VAL A 175 -2.14 14.85 4.01
CA VAL A 175 -1.75 14.26 2.73
C VAL A 175 -2.68 14.76 1.64
N SER A 176 -2.10 15.38 0.61
CA SER A 176 -2.83 15.85 -0.56
C SER A 176 -2.61 14.92 -1.75
N VAL A 177 -3.56 14.89 -2.68
CA VAL A 177 -3.46 14.11 -3.92
C VAL A 177 -3.34 15.04 -5.10
N GLU A 178 -2.25 14.95 -5.83
CA GLU A 178 -2.08 15.54 -7.16
C GLU A 178 -2.41 14.48 -8.21
N ARG A 179 -3.29 14.81 -9.16
CA ARG A 179 -3.65 13.91 -10.26
C ARG A 179 -2.97 14.42 -11.52
N ASP A 180 -1.97 13.68 -11.99
CA ASP A 180 -1.34 13.99 -13.27
C ASP A 180 -2.26 13.48 -14.38
N ILE A 181 -3.02 14.42 -14.96
CA ILE A 181 -3.90 14.15 -16.09
C ILE A 181 -3.00 13.88 -17.30
N LYS A 182 -2.94 12.60 -17.71
CA LYS A 182 -2.35 12.04 -18.94
C LYS A 182 -1.32 12.93 -19.66
N TRP A 183 -0.06 12.51 -19.66
CA TRP A 183 0.93 12.95 -20.65
C TRP A 183 0.54 12.48 -22.05
#